data_AF-A0A356CIN7-F1
#
_entry.id   AF-A0A356CIN7-F1
#
_cell.length_a   1.000
_cell.length_b   1.000
_cell.length_c   1.000
_cell.angle_alpha   90.00
_cell.angle_beta   90.00
_cell.angle_gamma   90.00
#
_symmetry.space_group_name_H-M   'P 1'
#
loop_
_entity.id
_entity.type
_entity.pdbx_description
1 polymer ?
#
loop_
_entity_poly.entity_id
_entity_poly.type
_entity_poly.pdbx_seq_one_letter_code
_entity_poly.pdbx_strand_id
1 'polypeptide(L)'
;MRNAETDYIAQTLHKANALKAILKNEFSSLKEQDLPTFENLQQQKIEILDFLASEQLVERIKAYTEEPESLSENVALWQQVMELMKECKELHIRNEVLINRKLETIRGALHTIQTPDPLS
;
A
#
# COMPACT_ATOMS: atom_id res chain seq x y z
N MET A 1 -13.22 -9.58 -29.28
CA MET A 1 -12.13 -10.33 -28.63
C MET A 1 -11.65 -9.46 -27.47
N ARG A 2 -11.74 -9.94 -26.23
CA ARG A 2 -11.22 -9.18 -25.07
C ARG A 2 -9.70 -9.15 -25.24
N ASN A 3 -9.12 -7.96 -25.34
CA ASN A 3 -7.71 -7.77 -25.67
C ASN A 3 -6.88 -8.22 -24.47
N ALA A 4 -5.82 -9.01 -24.66
CA ALA A 4 -4.98 -9.52 -23.56
C ALA A 4 -4.43 -8.38 -22.68
N GLU A 5 -4.25 -7.20 -23.26
CA GLU A 5 -3.89 -5.97 -22.55
C GLU A 5 -4.99 -5.51 -21.59
N THR A 6 -6.24 -5.47 -22.03
CA THR A 6 -7.38 -5.06 -21.20
C THR A 6 -7.54 -6.00 -20.00
N ASP A 7 -7.34 -7.30 -20.20
CA ASP A 7 -7.38 -8.28 -19.11
C ASP A 7 -6.23 -8.07 -18.11
N TYR A 8 -5.04 -7.72 -18.58
CA TYR A 8 -3.88 -7.41 -17.73
C TYR A 8 -4.06 -6.12 -16.92
N ILE A 9 -4.63 -5.07 -17.53
CA ILE A 9 -4.96 -3.81 -16.85
C ILE A 9 -6.04 -4.06 -15.80
N ALA A 10 -7.06 -4.86 -16.13
CA ALA A 10 -8.09 -5.25 -15.19
C ALA A 10 -7.51 -6.03 -14.00
N GLN A 11 -6.55 -6.92 -14.23
CA GLN A 11 -5.84 -7.62 -13.15
C GLN A 11 -5.02 -6.66 -12.28
N THR A 12 -4.32 -5.71 -12.90
CA THR A 12 -3.58 -4.65 -12.20
C THR A 12 -4.52 -3.81 -11.33
N LEU A 13 -5.66 -3.40 -11.88
CA LEU A 13 -6.69 -2.65 -11.16
C LEU A 13 -7.25 -3.44 -9.98
N HIS A 14 -7.49 -4.73 -10.16
CA HIS A 14 -7.93 -5.63 -9.09
C HIS A 14 -6.89 -5.70 -7.96
N LYS A 15 -5.60 -5.85 -8.31
CA LYS A 15 -4.49 -5.89 -7.34
C LYS A 15 -4.30 -4.56 -6.62
N ALA A 16 -4.41 -3.42 -7.30
CA ALA A 16 -4.37 -2.10 -6.68
C ALA A 16 -5.52 -1.87 -5.69
N ASN A 17 -6.75 -2.31 -6.03
CA ASN A 17 -7.88 -2.26 -5.10
C ASN A 17 -7.70 -3.18 -3.88
N ALA A 18 -7.13 -4.37 -4.09
CA ALA A 18 -6.79 -5.27 -2.99
C ALA A 18 -5.73 -4.65 -2.07
N LEU A 19 -4.69 -3.99 -2.62
CA LEU A 19 -3.70 -3.24 -1.84
C LEU A 19 -4.37 -2.15 -0.99
N LYS A 20 -5.27 -1.36 -1.58
CA LYS A 20 -6.04 -0.33 -0.88
C LYS A 20 -6.84 -0.92 0.29
N ALA A 21 -7.50 -2.07 0.09
CA ALA A 21 -8.25 -2.74 1.14
C ALA A 21 -7.33 -3.22 2.29
N ILE A 22 -6.18 -3.82 1.95
CA ILE A 22 -5.18 -4.24 2.93
C ILE A 22 -4.70 -3.04 3.76
N LEU A 23 -4.34 -1.93 3.13
CA LEU A 23 -3.86 -0.74 3.83
C LEU A 23 -4.91 -0.15 4.78
N LYS A 24 -6.20 -0.21 4.42
CA LYS A 24 -7.30 0.17 5.30
C LYS A 24 -7.44 -0.78 6.50
N ASN A 25 -7.31 -2.08 6.25
CA ASN A 25 -7.40 -3.09 7.31
C ASN A 25 -6.19 -3.01 8.26
N GLU A 26 -4.98 -2.80 7.73
CA GLU A 26 -3.77 -2.53 8.53
C GLU A 26 -4.01 -1.36 9.48
N PHE A 27 -4.60 -0.25 9.01
CA PHE A 27 -4.92 0.89 9.86
C PHE A 27 -5.84 0.50 11.02
N SER A 28 -6.89 -0.27 10.75
CA SER A 28 -7.83 -0.74 11.76
C SER A 28 -7.15 -1.66 12.77
N SER A 29 -6.40 -2.67 12.31
CA SER A 29 -5.65 -3.59 13.18
C SER A 29 -4.63 -2.85 14.06
N LEU A 30 -3.91 -1.87 13.49
CA LEU A 30 -3.00 -1.01 14.26
C LEU A 30 -3.74 -0.21 15.33
N LYS A 31 -4.92 0.32 15.01
CA LYS A 31 -5.74 1.07 15.96
C LYS A 31 -6.21 0.17 17.11
N GLU A 32 -6.65 -1.04 16.80
CA GLU A 32 -7.17 -2.05 17.74
C GLU A 32 -6.07 -2.83 18.47
N GLN A 33 -4.79 -2.59 18.14
CA GLN A 33 -3.63 -3.33 18.67
C GLN A 33 -3.62 -4.82 18.31
N ASP A 34 -4.32 -5.21 17.26
CA ASP A 34 -4.33 -6.57 16.72
C ASP A 34 -3.09 -6.79 15.82
N LEU A 35 -1.94 -7.01 16.49
CA LEU A 35 -0.67 -7.26 15.81
C LEU A 35 -0.66 -8.56 14.98
N PRO A 36 -1.26 -9.68 15.42
CA PRO A 36 -1.34 -10.89 14.60
C PRO A 36 -2.02 -10.66 13.25
N THR A 37 -3.16 -9.96 13.22
CA THR A 37 -3.83 -9.63 11.96
C THR A 37 -3.00 -8.66 11.12
N PHE A 38 -2.35 -7.68 11.76
CA PHE A 38 -1.46 -6.76 11.05
C PHE A 38 -0.29 -7.48 10.36
N GLU A 39 0.39 -8.41 11.03
CA GLU A 39 1.49 -9.21 10.46
C GLU A 39 1.01 -10.08 9.28
N ASN A 40 -0.16 -10.69 9.41
CA ASN A 40 -0.75 -11.45 8.29
C ASN A 40 -1.04 -10.56 7.07
N LEU A 41 -1.52 -9.33 7.31
CA LEU A 41 -1.76 -8.35 6.26
C LEU A 41 -0.45 -7.85 5.61
N GLN A 42 0.66 -7.76 6.36
CA GLN A 42 1.98 -7.43 5.80
C GLN A 42 2.40 -8.47 4.75
N GLN A 43 2.22 -9.76 5.03
CA GLN A 43 2.58 -10.83 4.10
C GLN A 43 1.77 -10.73 2.80
N GLN A 44 0.44 -10.54 2.91
CA GLN A 44 -0.43 -10.35 1.75
C GLN A 44 -0.07 -9.09 0.95
N LYS A 45 0.33 -8.01 1.63
CA LYS A 45 0.77 -6.77 0.98
C LYS A 45 2.00 -7.00 0.11
N ILE A 46 3.00 -7.74 0.60
CA ILE A 46 4.23 -8.04 -0.14
C ILE A 46 3.90 -8.76 -1.44
N GLU A 47 3.08 -9.81 -1.39
CA GLU A 47 2.68 -10.56 -2.59
C GLU A 47 1.99 -9.69 -3.66
N ILE A 48 1.19 -8.71 -3.22
CA ILE A 48 0.54 -7.77 -4.15
C ILE A 48 1.55 -6.75 -4.69
N LEU A 49 2.46 -6.26 -3.86
CA LEU A 49 3.50 -5.32 -4.28
C LEU A 49 4.47 -5.96 -5.26
N ASP A 50 4.83 -7.24 -5.10
CA ASP A 50 5.68 -7.96 -6.04
C ASP A 50 5.04 -8.04 -7.43
N PHE A 51 3.72 -8.25 -7.50
CA PHE A 51 2.99 -8.20 -8.76
C PHE A 51 2.99 -6.78 -9.36
N LEU A 52 2.69 -5.77 -8.53
CA LEU A 52 2.60 -4.37 -8.96
C LEU A 52 3.98 -3.75 -9.28
N ALA A 53 5.07 -4.35 -8.80
CA ALA A 53 6.45 -3.94 -9.08
C ALA A 53 7.07 -4.71 -10.25
N SER A 54 6.34 -5.65 -10.86
CA SER A 54 6.85 -6.44 -11.98
C SER A 54 7.33 -5.55 -13.14
N GLU A 55 8.51 -5.86 -13.69
CA GLU A 55 9.12 -5.08 -14.80
C GLU A 55 8.16 -4.96 -16.00
N GLN A 56 7.37 -6.02 -16.23
CA GLN A 56 6.32 -6.06 -17.25
C GLN A 56 5.22 -5.01 -17.05
N LEU A 57 4.92 -4.60 -15.82
CA LEU A 57 3.99 -3.52 -15.54
C LEU A 57 4.66 -2.17 -15.82
N VAL A 58 5.90 -2.00 -15.35
CA VAL A 58 6.65 -0.75 -15.47
C VAL A 58 6.92 -0.39 -16.94
N GLU A 59 7.31 -1.36 -17.76
CA GLU A 59 7.54 -1.17 -19.20
C GLU A 59 6.25 -0.77 -19.92
N ARG A 60 5.12 -1.40 -19.57
CA ARG A 60 3.82 -1.05 -20.16
C ARG A 60 3.37 0.35 -19.77
N ILE A 61 3.56 0.74 -18.51
CA ILE A 61 3.24 2.12 -18.06
C ILE A 61 4.00 3.16 -18.89
N LYS A 62 5.28 2.93 -19.17
CA LYS A 62 6.10 3.84 -19.99
C LYS A 62 5.56 3.97 -21.42
N ALA A 63 5.18 2.85 -22.04
CA ALA A 63 4.61 2.85 -23.39
C ALA A 63 3.32 3.68 -23.48
N TYR A 64 2.43 3.61 -22.47
CA TYR A 64 1.19 4.40 -22.46
C TYR A 64 1.41 5.89 -22.16
N THR A 65 2.48 6.26 -21.43
CA THR A 65 2.80 7.67 -21.19
C THR A 65 3.41 8.37 -22.41
N GLU A 66 4.01 7.62 -23.34
CA GLU A 66 4.67 8.15 -24.53
C GLU A 66 3.72 8.31 -25.74
N GLU A 67 2.61 7.56 -25.80
CA GLU A 67 1.59 7.67 -26.86
C GLU A 67 0.16 7.93 -26.31
N PRO A 68 -0.19 9.18 -25.96
CA PRO A 68 -1.48 9.52 -25.34
C PRO A 68 -2.68 9.53 -26.29
N GLU A 69 -2.48 9.37 -27.61
CA GLU A 69 -3.52 9.61 -28.63
C GLU A 69 -4.53 8.46 -28.83
N SER A 70 -4.37 7.32 -28.15
CA SER A 70 -5.41 6.30 -28.19
C SER A 70 -6.56 6.68 -27.25
N LEU A 71 -7.70 7.09 -27.81
CA LEU A 71 -9.02 7.16 -27.15
C LEU A 71 -9.52 5.75 -26.74
N SER A 72 -8.63 4.93 -26.18
CA SER A 72 -8.92 3.55 -25.83
C SER A 72 -9.35 3.46 -24.36
N GLU A 73 -10.33 2.59 -24.09
CA GLU A 73 -10.77 2.23 -22.74
C GLU A 73 -9.59 1.85 -21.81
N ASN A 74 -8.49 1.36 -22.40
CA ASN A 74 -7.25 1.02 -21.70
C ASN A 74 -6.59 2.26 -21.06
N VAL A 75 -6.57 3.42 -21.71
CA VAL A 75 -5.99 4.65 -21.13
C VAL A 75 -6.78 5.11 -19.90
N ALA A 76 -8.11 5.04 -19.96
CA ALA A 76 -8.97 5.40 -18.82
C ALA A 76 -8.81 4.42 -17.64
N LEU A 77 -8.68 3.12 -17.92
CA LEU A 77 -8.39 2.12 -16.87
C LEU A 77 -7.00 2.32 -16.26
N TRP A 78 -6.01 2.69 -17.06
CA TRP A 78 -4.68 3.01 -16.56
C TRP A 78 -4.64 4.24 -15.67
N GLN A 79 -5.35 5.31 -16.05
CA GLN A 79 -5.49 6.48 -15.19
C GLN A 79 -6.08 6.12 -13.82
N GLN A 80 -7.09 5.25 -13.80
CA GLN A 80 -7.68 4.74 -12.55
C GLN A 80 -6.66 3.95 -11.71
N VAL A 81 -5.83 3.11 -12.35
CA VAL A 81 -4.74 2.40 -11.64
C VAL A 81 -3.78 3.40 -11.00
N MET A 82 -3.34 4.43 -11.74
CA MET A 82 -2.40 5.43 -11.22
C MET A 82 -2.98 6.22 -10.04
N GLU A 83 -4.26 6.62 -10.13
CA GLU A 83 -4.94 7.31 -9.03
C GLU A 83 -5.08 6.42 -7.79
N LEU A 84 -5.44 5.15 -7.97
CA LEU A 84 -5.47 4.18 -6.87
C LEU A 84 -4.11 3.94 -6.25
N MET A 85 -3.03 3.91 -7.04
CA MET A 85 -1.67 3.77 -6.52
C MET A 85 -1.26 4.99 -5.70
N LYS A 86 -1.66 6.20 -6.12
CA LYS A 86 -1.45 7.42 -5.33
C LYS A 86 -2.20 7.35 -4.00
N GLU A 87 -3.45 6.92 -4.00
CA GLU A 87 -4.23 6.72 -2.77
C GLU A 87 -3.60 5.64 -1.86
N CYS A 88 -3.13 4.53 -2.43
CA CYS A 88 -2.41 3.50 -1.67
C CYS A 88 -1.16 4.06 -0.99
N LYS A 89 -0.40 4.93 -1.67
CA LYS A 89 0.74 5.61 -1.06
C LYS A 89 0.33 6.46 0.14
N GLU A 90 -0.74 7.25 0.02
CA GLU A 90 -1.25 8.10 1.11
C GLU A 90 -1.73 7.26 2.31
N LEU A 91 -2.46 6.16 2.05
CA LEU A 91 -2.89 5.23 3.09
C LEU A 91 -1.70 4.55 3.79
N HIS A 92 -0.66 4.18 3.03
CA HIS A 92 0.54 3.59 3.60
C HIS A 92 1.31 4.56 4.51
N ILE A 93 1.49 5.81 4.07
CA ILE A 93 2.10 6.87 4.89
C ILE A 93 1.32 7.08 6.19
N ARG A 94 -0.02 7.08 6.11
CA ARG A 94 -0.87 7.17 7.30
C ARG A 94 -0.62 6.03 8.29
N ASN A 95 -0.47 4.79 7.81
CA ASN A 95 -0.18 3.63 8.65
C ASN A 95 1.19 3.76 9.32
N GLU A 96 2.20 4.19 8.56
CA GLU A 96 3.57 4.43 9.05
C GLU A 96 3.59 5.46 10.19
N VAL A 97 2.89 6.60 10.02
CA VAL A 97 2.77 7.62 11.07
C VAL A 97 2.16 7.06 12.35
N LEU A 98 1.14 6.21 12.23
CA LEU A 98 0.50 5.58 13.39
C LEU A 98 1.43 4.61 14.12
N ILE A 99 2.16 3.78 13.38
CA ILE A 99 3.16 2.84 13.94
C ILE A 99 4.25 3.61 14.66
N ASN A 100 4.84 4.61 14.02
CA ASN A 100 5.91 5.42 14.60
C ASN A 100 5.46 6.09 15.90
N ARG A 101 4.25 6.67 15.94
CA ARG A 101 3.72 7.28 17.16
C ARG A 101 3.54 6.27 18.30
N LYS A 102 3.09 5.05 18.00
CA LYS A 102 2.96 3.97 18.99
C LYS A 102 4.33 3.56 19.54
N LEU A 103 5.32 3.40 18.65
CA LEU A 103 6.70 3.06 19.05
C LEU A 103 7.31 4.15 19.94
N GLU A 104 7.13 5.42 19.61
CA GLU A 104 7.61 6.53 20.44
C GLU A 104 6.96 6.53 21.82
N THR A 105 5.67 6.23 21.91
CA THR A 105 4.95 6.12 23.19
C THR A 105 5.52 4.97 24.05
N ILE A 106 5.80 3.81 23.42
CA ILE A 106 6.40 2.66 24.11
C ILE A 106 7.82 2.98 24.59
N ARG A 107 8.65 3.61 23.75
CA ARG A 107 10.00 4.05 24.11
C ARG A 107 9.98 5.04 25.26
N GLY A 108 9.08 6.03 25.22
CA GLY A 108 8.91 7.00 26.30
C GLY A 108 8.52 6.33 27.63
N ALA A 109 7.54 5.42 27.60
CA ALA A 109 7.13 4.66 28.78
C ALA A 109 8.29 3.81 29.36
N LEU A 110 9.04 3.12 28.50
CA LEU A 110 10.22 2.36 28.92
C LEU A 110 11.29 3.26 29.54
N HIS A 111 11.56 4.43 28.96
CA HIS A 111 12.52 5.39 29.50
C HIS A 111 12.13 5.87 30.91
N THR A 112 10.85 6.19 31.13
CA THR A 112 10.35 6.59 32.46
C THR A 112 10.47 5.48 33.51
N ILE A 113 10.33 4.20 33.11
CA ILE A 113 10.50 3.07 34.03
C ILE A 113 11.99 2.79 34.31
N GLN A 114 12.87 3.06 33.35
CA GLN A 114 14.31 2.79 33.45
C GLN A 114 15.10 3.92 34.13
N THR A 115 14.56 5.14 34.21
CA THR A 115 15.18 6.22 34.99
C THR A 115 15.13 5.86 36.48
N PRO A 116 16.29 5.61 37.13
CA PRO A 116 16.32 5.36 38.56
C PRO A 116 15.80 6.59 39.29
N ASP A 117 15.08 6.37 40.38
CA ASP A 117 14.69 7.43 41.30
C ASP A 117 15.95 8.21 41.72
N PRO A 118 16.05 9.53 41.47
CA PRO A 118 17.25 10.32 41.83
C PRO A 118 17.44 10.47 43.35
N LEU A 119 16.65 9.75 44.16
CA LEU A 119 16.67 9.74 45.62
C LEU A 119 16.88 8.33 46.22
N SER A 120 17.20 7.30 45.42
CA SER A 120 17.61 5.96 45.91
C SER A 120 19.13 5.80 45.98
#